data_AF-A0A8B2SIF7-F1
#
_entry.id   AF-A0A8B2SIF7-F1
#
_cell.length_a   1.000
_cell.length_b   1.000
_cell.length_c   1.000
_cell.angle_alpha   90.00
_cell.angle_beta   90.00
_cell.angle_gamma   90.00
#
_symmetry.space_group_name_H-M   'P 1'
#
loop_
_entity.id
_entity.type
_entity.pdbx_description
1 polymer ?
#
loop_
_entity_poly.entity_id
_entity_poly.type
_entity_poly.pdbx_seq_one_letter_code
_entity_poly.pdbx_strand_id
1 'polypeptide(L)'
;MLNRYPLWKYIMLVVVILVGLLYALPNLYGEDPAVQITGARGVAASEQTLIQVQKTLQEEKITAKSVALEEGAILARFDTTDTQLRAREALMGVLGDKYVVALNLAPATPRWLAAMNAEPMKLGLDLRGGVHFLMEVDMDTALGKLQEQNIDSLRSDLRDKGIAYTTVRKEDNYGMSITFRDSAARDQAVDYLAQRHRDLVISSQGSNQLRAVMTDARLKEAREYAVQQNINILRNRVNQLGVAEPLVQRQGADRIVVELPGIQDTARAKEILGATATLEFRLVNTNVDQSAAASGRIPGDSEVKQTREGQPVVLYKRVILTGDHITDSTSSQDEYNQPQVNISLDSAGGNIMSNFTKDNIGKPMATLFVEYKDSGKKDANGRAVLVKEEEVINIANIQSRLGNSFRITGINNPNEARQLSLLLRAGALIAPIQIVEERTIGPTLGMQNIQQGLEACLAGLVVSILFMIFFYKKFGLIATSALIANLVLIIGIMSLLPGATLTMPGIAGIVLTLAVAVDANVLINERIKEELSNGRSVQQAIDEGYKGAFSSIFDANVTTLIKVLILYAVGTGAIKGFAITTGIGVATSMFTAIVGTRAIVNLLYGGKRVKKLSI
;
A
#
# COMPACT_ATOMS: atom_id res chain seq x y z
N MET A 1 41.09 -35.91 21.00
CA MET A 1 41.81 -34.64 20.82
C MET A 1 40.80 -33.52 21.02
N LEU A 2 41.03 -32.62 21.99
CA LEU A 2 40.14 -31.47 22.21
C LEU A 2 40.09 -30.60 20.94
N ASN A 3 38.95 -29.95 20.69
CA ASN A 3 38.78 -28.91 19.66
C ASN A 3 38.86 -29.39 18.18
N ARG A 4 38.15 -30.47 17.81
CA ARG A 4 37.87 -30.78 16.38
C ARG A 4 36.52 -30.24 15.97
N TYR A 5 36.52 -29.21 15.12
CA TYR A 5 35.31 -28.76 14.44
C TYR A 5 34.96 -29.72 13.28
N PRO A 6 33.74 -30.26 13.21
CA PRO A 6 33.36 -31.15 12.13
C PRO A 6 33.40 -30.48 10.74
N LEU A 7 33.82 -31.22 9.70
CA LEU A 7 33.95 -30.70 8.32
C LEU A 7 32.65 -30.09 7.79
N TRP A 8 31.51 -30.72 8.05
CA TRP A 8 30.19 -30.21 7.63
C TRP A 8 29.88 -28.81 8.19
N LYS A 9 30.36 -28.46 9.39
CA LYS A 9 30.19 -27.11 9.95
C LYS A 9 31.02 -26.06 9.22
N TYR A 10 32.21 -26.40 8.74
CA TYR A 10 33.00 -25.52 7.88
C TYR A 10 32.33 -25.30 6.53
N ILE A 11 31.84 -26.39 5.91
CA ILE A 11 31.12 -26.32 4.64
C ILE A 11 29.88 -25.43 4.79
N MET A 12 29.10 -25.65 5.87
CA MET A 12 27.95 -24.81 6.20
C MET A 12 28.32 -23.34 6.34
N LEU A 13 29.38 -23.00 7.10
CA LEU A 13 29.83 -21.62 7.29
C LEU A 13 30.19 -20.95 5.95
N VAL A 14 30.96 -21.65 5.11
CA VAL A 14 31.39 -21.12 3.81
C VAL A 14 30.19 -20.91 2.88
N VAL A 15 29.27 -21.87 2.83
CA VAL A 15 28.04 -21.75 2.03
C VAL A 15 27.20 -20.56 2.48
N VAL A 16 26.99 -20.42 3.79
CA VAL A 16 26.20 -19.31 4.37
C VAL A 16 26.83 -17.95 4.04
N ILE A 17 28.16 -17.82 4.16
CA ILE A 17 28.86 -16.57 3.83
C ILE A 17 28.83 -16.29 2.33
N LEU A 18 29.00 -17.30 1.47
CA LEU A 18 28.93 -17.14 0.02
C LEU A 18 27.55 -16.70 -0.44
N VAL A 19 26.48 -17.31 0.10
CA VAL A 19 25.10 -16.89 -0.15
C VAL A 19 24.89 -15.46 0.35
N GLY A 20 25.35 -15.14 1.57
CA GLY A 20 25.27 -13.79 2.12
C GLY A 20 25.95 -12.73 1.23
N LEU A 21 27.17 -13.02 0.75
CA LEU A 21 27.89 -12.16 -0.18
C LEU A 21 27.15 -11.98 -1.51
N LEU A 22 26.61 -13.07 -2.06
CA LEU A 22 25.90 -13.05 -3.33
C LEU A 22 24.67 -12.14 -3.28
N TYR A 23 23.90 -12.21 -2.19
CA TYR A 23 22.72 -11.35 -1.99
C TYR A 23 23.04 -9.96 -1.44
N ALA A 24 24.23 -9.74 -0.86
CA ALA A 24 24.67 -8.42 -0.45
C ALA A 24 25.23 -7.58 -1.61
N LEU A 25 25.86 -8.21 -2.60
CA LEU A 25 26.50 -7.58 -3.77
C LEU A 25 25.63 -6.56 -4.53
N PRO A 26 24.33 -6.81 -4.79
CA PRO A 26 23.45 -5.84 -5.48
C PRO A 26 23.44 -4.45 -4.84
N ASN A 27 23.54 -4.37 -3.51
CA ASN A 27 23.50 -3.10 -2.77
C ASN A 27 24.70 -2.18 -3.04
N LEU A 28 25.80 -2.70 -3.59
CA LEU A 28 26.99 -1.91 -3.92
C LEU A 28 26.84 -1.13 -5.23
N TYR A 29 25.90 -1.52 -6.10
CA TYR A 29 25.72 -0.88 -7.41
C TYR A 29 24.82 0.35 -7.35
N GLY A 30 24.02 0.51 -6.30
CA GLY A 30 23.10 1.64 -6.13
C GLY A 30 21.90 1.61 -7.08
N GLU A 31 21.28 2.78 -7.27
CA GLU A 31 20.09 2.97 -8.11
C GLU A 31 20.36 4.03 -9.18
N ASP A 32 19.91 3.78 -10.40
CA ASP A 32 19.93 4.73 -11.51
C ASP A 32 18.56 5.44 -11.61
N PRO A 33 18.52 6.79 -11.70
CA PRO A 33 17.32 7.52 -12.08
C PRO A 33 16.74 6.97 -13.39
N ALA A 34 15.48 6.55 -13.39
CA ALA A 34 14.88 5.88 -14.54
C ALA A 34 13.47 6.40 -14.83
N VAL A 35 13.09 6.43 -16.11
CA VAL A 35 11.71 6.62 -16.53
C VAL A 35 11.18 5.26 -16.95
N GLN A 36 10.13 4.81 -16.26
CA GLN A 36 9.45 3.56 -16.56
C GLN A 36 8.18 3.87 -17.36
N ILE A 37 8.01 3.14 -18.46
CA ILE A 37 6.92 3.33 -19.40
C ILE A 37 6.19 2.00 -19.50
N THR A 38 5.04 1.92 -18.85
CA THR A 38 4.16 0.75 -18.90
C THR A 38 2.98 1.07 -19.78
N GLY A 39 2.50 0.10 -20.55
CA GLY A 39 1.25 0.32 -21.28
C GLY A 39 0.07 0.34 -20.33
N ALA A 40 -0.85 1.27 -20.57
CA ALA A 40 -2.13 1.27 -19.88
C ALA A 40 -2.98 0.08 -20.38
N ARG A 41 -3.72 -0.56 -19.47
CA ARG A 41 -4.72 -1.61 -19.79
C ARG A 41 -4.15 -2.93 -20.34
N GLY A 42 -3.02 -3.40 -19.81
CA GLY A 42 -2.47 -4.72 -20.16
C GLY A 42 -1.85 -4.81 -21.55
N VAL A 43 -1.72 -3.69 -22.26
CA VAL A 43 -0.91 -3.59 -23.47
C VAL A 43 0.56 -3.58 -23.03
N ALA A 44 1.30 -4.65 -23.30
CA ALA A 44 2.74 -4.64 -23.06
C ALA A 44 3.41 -3.59 -23.96
N ALA A 45 4.42 -2.89 -23.45
CA ALA A 45 5.24 -2.04 -24.28
C ALA A 45 5.90 -2.89 -25.38
N SER A 46 5.86 -2.39 -26.62
CA SER A 46 6.33 -3.12 -27.80
C SER A 46 7.70 -2.61 -28.24
N GLU A 47 8.42 -3.37 -29.08
CA GLU A 47 9.67 -2.90 -29.70
C GLU A 47 9.46 -1.60 -30.51
N GLN A 48 8.29 -1.40 -31.11
CA GLN A 48 7.96 -0.16 -31.81
C GLN A 48 7.89 1.03 -30.86
N THR A 49 7.31 0.83 -29.67
CA THR A 49 7.27 1.83 -28.61
C THR A 49 8.69 2.16 -28.14
N LEU A 50 9.57 1.17 -28.02
CA LEU A 50 10.97 1.37 -27.63
C LEU A 50 11.73 2.23 -28.64
N ILE A 51 11.54 1.98 -29.94
CA ILE A 51 12.11 2.81 -31.01
C ILE A 51 11.59 4.25 -30.91
N GLN A 52 10.29 4.43 -30.67
CA GLN A 52 9.69 5.77 -30.51
C GLN A 52 10.26 6.52 -29.29
N VAL A 53 10.46 5.83 -28.17
CA VAL A 53 11.09 6.38 -26.96
C VAL A 53 12.53 6.80 -27.25
N GLN A 54 13.32 5.93 -27.88
CA GLN A 54 14.71 6.25 -28.25
C GLN A 54 14.79 7.46 -29.19
N LYS A 55 13.91 7.53 -30.19
CA LYS A 55 13.84 8.65 -31.13
C LYS A 55 13.50 9.96 -30.42
N THR A 56 12.50 9.94 -29.53
CA THR A 56 12.08 11.13 -28.76
C THR A 56 13.21 11.65 -27.88
N LEU A 57 13.93 10.76 -27.19
CA LEU A 57 15.07 11.13 -26.36
C LEU A 57 16.22 11.73 -27.20
N GLN A 58 16.46 11.22 -28.41
CA GLN A 58 17.44 11.77 -29.33
C GLN A 58 17.04 13.15 -29.89
N GLU A 59 15.77 13.35 -30.27
CA GLU A 59 15.24 14.62 -30.78
C GLU A 59 15.36 15.74 -29.74
N GLU A 60 15.08 15.44 -28.47
CA GLU A 60 15.21 16.36 -27.33
C GLU A 60 16.64 16.48 -26.77
N LYS A 61 17.62 15.80 -27.38
CA LYS A 61 19.04 15.77 -26.96
C LYS A 61 19.25 15.31 -25.51
N ILE A 62 18.45 14.36 -25.05
CA ILE A 62 18.55 13.79 -23.70
C ILE A 62 19.39 12.51 -23.77
N THR A 63 20.54 12.50 -23.09
CA THR A 63 21.41 11.32 -23.00
C THR A 63 20.87 10.31 -22.01
N ALA A 64 20.43 9.14 -22.51
CA ALA A 64 20.07 8.00 -21.68
C ALA A 64 21.24 7.02 -21.58
N LYS A 65 21.50 6.50 -20.37
CA LYS A 65 22.51 5.48 -20.07
C LYS A 65 22.12 4.13 -20.70
N SER A 66 20.84 3.80 -20.65
CA SER A 66 20.26 2.65 -21.35
C SER A 66 18.77 2.85 -21.57
N VAL A 67 18.23 2.25 -22.62
CA VAL A 67 16.79 2.15 -22.86
C VAL A 67 16.51 0.72 -23.27
N ALA A 68 15.80 -0.02 -22.41
CA ALA A 68 15.54 -1.45 -22.62
C ALA A 68 14.07 -1.78 -22.37
N LEU A 69 13.57 -2.79 -23.07
CA LEU A 69 12.27 -3.41 -22.77
C LEU A 69 12.51 -4.52 -21.74
N GLU A 70 12.02 -4.33 -20.53
CA GLU A 70 12.14 -5.27 -19.40
C GLU A 70 10.72 -5.60 -18.89
N GLU A 71 10.36 -6.89 -18.86
CA GLU A 71 9.06 -7.37 -18.34
C GLU A 71 7.80 -6.70 -18.94
N GLY A 72 7.85 -6.33 -20.22
CA GLY A 72 6.72 -5.66 -20.89
C GLY A 72 6.58 -4.17 -20.54
N ALA A 73 7.57 -3.58 -19.87
CA ALA A 73 7.73 -2.16 -19.65
C ALA A 73 9.01 -1.65 -20.31
N ILE A 74 9.03 -0.41 -20.81
CA ILE A 74 10.28 0.22 -21.26
C ILE A 74 10.88 0.96 -20.09
N LEU A 75 12.15 0.68 -19.81
CA LEU A 75 12.92 1.32 -18.77
C LEU A 75 14.05 2.13 -19.43
N ALA A 76 13.96 3.45 -19.31
CA ALA A 76 15.01 4.39 -19.75
C ALA A 76 15.77 4.87 -18.52
N ARG A 77 17.08 4.60 -18.43
CA ARG A 77 17.95 4.98 -17.30
C ARG A 77 18.76 6.22 -17.66
N PHE A 78 19.00 7.09 -16.68
CA PHE A 78 19.65 8.38 -16.81
C PHE A 78 20.72 8.57 -15.73
N ASP A 79 21.66 9.49 -15.95
CA ASP A 79 22.72 9.78 -14.98
C ASP A 79 22.26 10.67 -13.83
N THR A 80 21.22 11.50 -14.05
CA THR A 80 20.74 12.48 -13.06
C THR A 80 19.22 12.56 -12.99
N THR A 81 18.71 12.98 -11.83
CA THR A 81 17.26 13.24 -11.64
C THR A 81 16.74 14.38 -12.51
N ASP A 82 17.57 15.37 -12.84
CA ASP A 82 17.17 16.48 -13.73
C ASP A 82 16.95 16.01 -15.18
N THR A 83 17.83 15.13 -15.67
CA THR A 83 17.66 14.54 -17.02
C THR A 83 16.48 13.58 -17.07
N GLN A 84 16.23 12.84 -15.99
CA GLN A 84 15.06 12.00 -15.81
C GLN A 84 13.74 12.80 -15.86
N LEU A 85 13.67 13.96 -15.19
CA LEU A 85 12.48 14.82 -15.19
C LEU A 85 12.17 15.36 -16.59
N ARG A 86 13.20 15.87 -17.28
CA ARG A 86 13.07 16.34 -18.67
C ARG A 86 12.65 15.22 -19.62
N ALA A 87 13.21 14.02 -19.43
CA ALA A 87 12.83 12.84 -20.20
C ALA A 87 11.36 12.47 -20.00
N ARG A 88 10.87 12.48 -18.75
CA ARG A 88 9.47 12.22 -18.46
C ARG A 88 8.55 13.21 -19.17
N GLU A 89 8.83 14.51 -19.09
CA GLU A 89 7.99 15.54 -19.73
C GLU A 89 7.91 15.34 -21.25
N ALA A 90 9.06 15.13 -21.90
CA ALA A 90 9.13 14.85 -23.33
C ALA A 90 8.35 13.58 -23.72
N LEU A 91 8.53 12.50 -22.96
CA LEU A 91 7.90 11.20 -23.23
C LEU A 91 6.39 11.23 -22.97
N MET A 92 5.93 11.94 -21.94
CA MET A 92 4.49 12.14 -21.68
C MET A 92 3.80 12.86 -22.83
N GLY A 93 4.46 13.86 -23.43
CA GLY A 93 3.90 14.59 -24.58
C GLY A 93 3.68 13.72 -25.81
N VAL A 94 4.57 12.75 -26.06
CA VAL A 94 4.56 11.92 -27.27
C VAL A 94 3.77 10.62 -27.12
N LEU A 95 3.86 9.95 -25.97
CA LEU A 95 3.23 8.65 -25.74
C LEU A 95 1.73 8.74 -25.39
N GLY A 96 1.28 9.92 -24.94
CA GLY A 96 -0.11 10.20 -24.61
C GLY A 96 -0.71 9.25 -23.57
N ASP A 97 -2.04 9.13 -23.54
CA ASP A 97 -2.79 8.39 -22.50
C ASP A 97 -2.72 6.86 -22.64
N LYS A 98 -2.01 6.34 -23.66
CA LYS A 98 -1.86 4.90 -23.90
C LYS A 98 -0.78 4.27 -23.01
N TYR A 99 0.16 5.07 -22.51
CA TYR A 99 1.26 4.61 -21.67
C TYR A 99 1.34 5.44 -20.40
N VAL A 100 1.61 4.79 -19.27
CA VAL A 100 1.91 5.44 -18.00
C VAL A 100 3.42 5.68 -17.96
N VAL A 101 3.82 6.96 -17.98
CA VAL A 101 5.22 7.39 -17.89
C VAL A 101 5.50 7.79 -16.44
N ALA A 102 6.18 6.91 -15.72
CA ALA A 102 6.46 6.97 -14.30
C ALA A 102 7.93 7.36 -14.04
N LEU A 103 8.18 8.16 -13.00
CA LEU A 103 9.53 8.33 -12.45
C LEU A 103 9.83 7.11 -11.56
N ASN A 104 10.99 6.50 -11.75
CA ASN A 104 11.45 5.34 -10.99
C ASN A 104 12.94 5.49 -10.65
N LEU A 105 13.42 4.76 -9.65
CA LEU A 105 14.83 4.53 -9.37
C LEU A 105 15.08 3.05 -9.60
N ALA A 106 15.70 2.73 -10.74
CA ALA A 106 15.93 1.34 -11.12
C ALA A 106 17.24 0.84 -10.49
N PRO A 107 17.27 -0.37 -9.91
CA PRO A 107 18.52 -0.99 -9.48
C PRO A 107 19.57 -1.01 -10.60
N ALA A 108 20.76 -0.50 -10.31
CA ALA A 108 21.91 -0.59 -11.22
C ALA A 108 22.55 -2.00 -11.22
N THR A 109 21.87 -2.97 -10.62
CA THR A 109 22.31 -4.36 -10.47
C THR A 109 22.55 -5.03 -11.83
N PRO A 110 23.69 -5.71 -12.03
CA PRO A 110 23.96 -6.50 -13.22
C PRO A 110 22.89 -7.57 -13.50
N ARG A 111 22.59 -7.81 -14.78
CA ARG A 111 21.57 -8.79 -15.22
C ARG A 111 21.77 -10.21 -14.67
N TRP A 112 23.01 -10.64 -14.48
CA TRP A 112 23.31 -11.97 -13.94
C TRP A 112 22.93 -12.13 -12.46
N LEU A 113 22.97 -11.04 -11.68
CA LEU A 113 22.51 -11.02 -10.28
C LEU A 113 20.97 -10.94 -10.24
N ALA A 114 20.38 -10.10 -11.09
CA ALA A 114 18.92 -9.99 -11.22
C ALA A 114 18.27 -11.33 -11.62
N ALA A 115 18.91 -12.10 -12.52
CA ALA A 115 18.44 -13.42 -12.92
C ALA A 115 18.42 -14.46 -11.77
N MET A 116 19.19 -14.21 -10.71
CA MET A 116 19.19 -15.03 -9.48
C MET A 116 18.23 -14.51 -8.42
N ASN A 117 17.37 -13.54 -8.76
CA ASN A 117 16.47 -12.86 -7.82
C ASN A 117 17.22 -12.16 -6.67
N ALA A 118 18.48 -11.76 -6.91
CA ALA A 118 19.30 -10.98 -5.99
C ALA A 118 19.04 -9.49 -6.24
N GLU A 119 17.98 -8.98 -5.63
CA GLU A 119 17.61 -7.56 -5.66
C GLU A 119 18.31 -6.80 -4.53
N PRO A 120 18.58 -5.49 -4.68
CA PRO A 120 19.03 -4.67 -3.57
C PRO A 120 17.93 -4.56 -2.50
N MET A 121 18.35 -4.27 -1.28
CA MET A 121 17.45 -4.04 -0.16
C MET A 121 16.55 -2.83 -0.43
N LYS A 122 15.25 -2.99 -0.14
CA LYS A 122 14.28 -1.90 -0.31
C LYS A 122 14.55 -0.81 0.71
N LEU A 123 14.53 0.44 0.28
CA LEU A 123 14.69 1.60 1.14
C LEU A 123 13.31 2.16 1.51
N GLY A 124 13.10 2.47 2.78
CA GLY A 124 11.88 3.07 3.29
C GLY A 124 11.79 4.57 2.99
N LEU A 125 10.64 5.16 3.30
CA LEU A 125 10.32 6.56 3.02
C LEU A 125 11.34 7.55 3.59
N ASP A 126 11.84 7.29 4.80
CA ASP A 126 12.83 8.15 5.47
C ASP A 126 14.18 8.26 4.72
N LEU A 127 14.45 7.30 3.83
CA LEU A 127 15.71 7.19 3.08
C LEU A 127 15.51 7.57 1.61
N ARG A 128 14.42 7.13 0.96
CA ARG A 128 14.10 7.49 -0.44
C ARG A 128 13.41 8.86 -0.58
N GLY A 129 12.86 9.40 0.49
CA GLY A 129 11.93 10.54 0.44
C GLY A 129 10.57 10.14 -0.14
N GLY A 130 9.60 11.04 -0.03
CA GLY A 130 8.22 10.85 -0.51
C GLY A 130 7.17 11.32 0.51
N VAL A 131 5.97 10.75 0.43
CA VAL A 131 4.85 11.12 1.30
C VAL A 131 4.26 9.92 2.03
N HIS A 132 3.92 10.13 3.30
CA HIS A 132 3.14 9.24 4.15
C HIS A 132 1.79 9.89 4.46
N PHE A 133 0.71 9.22 4.10
CA PHE A 133 -0.65 9.59 4.45
C PHE A 133 -1.26 8.57 5.40
N LEU A 134 -1.81 9.03 6.53
CA LEU A 134 -2.73 8.25 7.35
C LEU A 134 -4.15 8.68 7.01
N MET A 135 -4.90 7.78 6.40
CA MET A 135 -6.26 8.04 5.95
C MET A 135 -7.25 7.30 6.87
N GLU A 136 -8.35 7.92 7.25
CA GLU A 136 -9.44 7.32 8.03
C GLU A 136 -10.69 7.17 7.18
N VAL A 137 -11.30 5.99 7.21
CA VAL A 137 -12.52 5.67 6.46
C VAL A 137 -13.75 6.08 7.26
N ASP A 138 -14.65 6.84 6.64
CA ASP A 138 -15.93 7.21 7.24
C ASP A 138 -16.88 6.00 7.29
N MET A 139 -16.82 5.29 8.41
CA MET A 139 -17.64 4.09 8.67
C MET A 139 -19.12 4.41 8.79
N ASP A 140 -19.50 5.61 9.24
CA ASP A 140 -20.89 5.99 9.40
C ASP A 140 -21.56 6.13 8.03
N THR A 141 -20.86 6.74 7.08
CA THR A 141 -21.34 6.82 5.69
C THR A 141 -21.40 5.43 5.04
N ALA A 142 -20.40 4.56 5.25
CA ALA A 142 -20.43 3.18 4.72
C ALA A 142 -21.63 2.38 5.25
N LEU A 143 -21.82 2.38 6.57
CA LEU A 143 -22.90 1.63 7.22
C LEU A 143 -24.26 2.25 6.92
N GLY A 144 -24.34 3.58 6.76
CA GLY A 144 -25.54 4.28 6.31
C GLY A 144 -25.96 3.91 4.88
N LYS A 145 -25.01 3.73 3.95
CA LYS A 145 -25.30 3.22 2.60
C LYS A 145 -25.81 1.77 2.64
N LEU A 146 -25.19 0.92 3.46
CA LEU A 146 -25.64 -0.46 3.65
C LEU A 146 -27.06 -0.51 4.23
N GLN A 147 -27.37 0.38 5.16
CA GLN A 147 -28.72 0.53 5.73
C GLN A 147 -29.74 0.91 4.65
N GLU A 148 -29.40 1.81 3.71
CA GLU A 148 -30.28 2.15 2.57
C GLU A 148 -30.50 0.95 1.64
N GLN A 149 -29.44 0.22 1.30
CA GLN A 149 -29.54 -0.98 0.46
C GLN A 149 -30.45 -2.03 1.10
N ASN A 150 -30.32 -2.24 2.42
CA ASN A 150 -31.21 -3.16 3.15
C ASN A 150 -32.66 -2.66 3.16
N ILE A 151 -32.90 -1.36 3.32
CA ILE A 151 -34.25 -0.78 3.22
C ILE A 151 -34.87 -1.10 1.85
N ASP A 152 -34.12 -0.95 0.77
CA ASP A 152 -34.62 -1.21 -0.59
C ASP A 152 -34.83 -2.70 -0.86
N SER A 153 -33.97 -3.56 -0.31
CA SER A 153 -34.17 -5.02 -0.33
C SER A 153 -35.45 -5.41 0.41
N LEU A 154 -35.65 -4.88 1.63
CA LEU A 154 -36.84 -5.15 2.44
C LEU A 154 -38.12 -4.68 1.74
N ARG A 155 -38.11 -3.50 1.12
CA ARG A 155 -39.25 -3.00 0.32
C ARG A 155 -39.57 -3.92 -0.86
N SER A 156 -38.54 -4.41 -1.53
CA SER A 156 -38.69 -5.30 -2.69
C SER A 156 -39.24 -6.67 -2.26
N ASP A 157 -38.65 -7.27 -1.22
CA ASP A 157 -39.09 -8.55 -0.65
C ASP A 157 -40.55 -8.50 -0.16
N LEU A 158 -40.95 -7.41 0.51
CA LEU A 158 -42.34 -7.22 0.96
C LEU A 158 -43.30 -7.06 -0.22
N ARG A 159 -42.88 -6.36 -1.29
CA ARG A 159 -43.69 -6.18 -2.50
C ARG A 159 -43.86 -7.49 -3.26
N ASP A 160 -42.79 -8.26 -3.42
CA ASP A 160 -42.81 -9.55 -4.11
C ASP A 160 -43.71 -10.57 -3.39
N LYS A 161 -43.75 -10.51 -2.06
CA LYS A 161 -44.65 -11.34 -1.24
C LYS A 161 -46.09 -10.79 -1.15
N GLY A 162 -46.32 -9.54 -1.56
CA GLY A 162 -47.62 -8.87 -1.49
C GLY A 162 -48.03 -8.39 -0.10
N ILE A 163 -47.06 -8.19 0.82
CA ILE A 163 -47.33 -7.71 2.18
C ILE A 163 -47.43 -6.19 2.17
N ALA A 164 -48.59 -5.66 2.57
CA ALA A 164 -48.84 -4.22 2.57
C ALA A 164 -48.08 -3.51 3.71
N TYR A 165 -47.17 -2.60 3.36
CA TYR A 165 -46.46 -1.73 4.30
C TYR A 165 -46.78 -0.26 4.03
N THR A 166 -46.75 0.57 5.08
CA THR A 166 -47.01 2.01 5.00
C THR A 166 -45.73 2.79 4.76
N THR A 167 -44.69 2.54 5.57
CA THR A 167 -43.41 3.25 5.44
C THR A 167 -42.28 2.42 6.00
N VAL A 168 -41.11 2.53 5.37
CA VAL A 168 -39.83 2.03 5.91
C VAL A 168 -38.93 3.24 6.14
N ARG A 169 -38.47 3.44 7.37
CA ARG A 169 -37.62 4.56 7.79
C ARG A 169 -36.32 4.06 8.42
N LYS A 170 -35.28 4.87 8.31
CA LYS A 170 -34.05 4.70 9.09
C LYS A 170 -34.32 5.00 10.56
N GLU A 171 -33.61 4.28 11.42
CA GLU A 171 -33.57 4.49 12.86
C GLU A 171 -32.09 4.52 13.30
N ASP A 172 -31.85 4.94 14.55
CA ASP A 172 -30.51 4.96 15.14
C ASP A 172 -29.90 3.56 15.25
N ASN A 173 -28.57 3.52 15.41
CA ASN A 173 -27.77 2.30 15.46
C ASN A 173 -27.92 1.41 14.21
N TYR A 174 -28.02 2.06 13.04
CA TYR A 174 -28.21 1.40 11.73
C TYR A 174 -29.45 0.49 11.69
N GLY A 175 -30.45 0.79 12.52
CA GLY A 175 -31.73 0.09 12.58
C GLY A 175 -32.73 0.58 11.54
N MET A 176 -33.75 -0.20 11.26
CA MET A 176 -34.79 0.12 10.29
C MET A 176 -36.15 -0.12 10.94
N SER A 177 -37.04 0.86 10.83
CA SER A 177 -38.42 0.74 11.29
C SER A 177 -39.36 0.57 10.10
N ILE A 178 -40.16 -0.49 10.12
CA ILE A 178 -41.22 -0.78 9.15
C ILE A 178 -42.56 -0.60 9.84
N THR A 179 -43.42 0.25 9.27
CA THR A 179 -44.79 0.45 9.75
C THR A 179 -45.77 -0.26 8.83
N PHE A 180 -46.64 -1.08 9.41
CA PHE A 180 -47.69 -1.84 8.73
C PHE A 180 -49.07 -1.22 8.99
N ARG A 181 -50.07 -1.63 8.20
CA ARG A 181 -51.46 -1.21 8.39
C ARG A 181 -52.12 -1.92 9.56
N ASP A 182 -51.83 -3.20 9.73
CA ASP A 182 -52.42 -4.11 10.69
C ASP A 182 -51.37 -5.05 11.32
N SER A 183 -51.70 -5.62 12.48
CA SER A 183 -50.81 -6.55 13.18
C SER A 183 -50.60 -7.86 12.42
N ALA A 184 -51.62 -8.30 11.66
CA ALA A 184 -51.55 -9.53 10.87
C ALA A 184 -50.49 -9.44 9.75
N ALA A 185 -50.44 -8.33 8.99
CA ALA A 185 -49.39 -8.13 7.99
C ALA A 185 -48.00 -8.01 8.62
N ARG A 186 -47.91 -7.41 9.82
CA ARG A 186 -46.65 -7.31 10.57
C ARG A 186 -46.16 -8.70 10.98
N ASP A 187 -47.01 -9.56 11.53
CA ASP A 187 -46.62 -10.91 11.95
C ASP A 187 -46.21 -11.78 10.76
N GLN A 188 -46.93 -11.69 9.64
CA GLN A 188 -46.52 -12.34 8.38
C GLN A 188 -45.16 -11.83 7.88
N ALA A 189 -44.88 -10.53 8.03
CA ALA A 189 -43.59 -9.96 7.66
C ALA A 189 -42.46 -10.45 8.57
N VAL A 190 -42.69 -10.60 9.88
CA VAL A 190 -41.68 -11.15 10.81
C VAL A 190 -41.25 -12.54 10.35
N ASP A 191 -42.21 -13.44 10.13
CA ASP A 191 -41.92 -14.83 9.76
C ASP A 191 -41.18 -14.94 8.42
N TYR A 192 -41.58 -14.12 7.44
CA TYR A 192 -40.97 -14.12 6.12
C TYR A 192 -39.56 -13.50 6.12
N LEU A 193 -39.40 -12.34 6.75
CA LEU A 193 -38.14 -11.60 6.74
C LEU A 193 -37.09 -12.27 7.64
N ALA A 194 -37.48 -12.84 8.79
CA ALA A 194 -36.54 -13.51 9.70
C ALA A 194 -35.90 -14.77 9.09
N GLN A 195 -36.63 -15.48 8.21
CA GLN A 195 -36.08 -16.64 7.50
C GLN A 195 -35.08 -16.24 6.41
N ARG A 196 -35.32 -15.09 5.75
CA ARG A 196 -34.54 -14.64 4.58
C ARG A 196 -33.33 -13.79 4.96
N HIS A 197 -33.45 -12.98 6.01
CA HIS A 197 -32.43 -12.03 6.48
C HIS A 197 -31.85 -12.45 7.83
N ARG A 198 -30.96 -13.46 7.81
CA ARG A 198 -30.31 -13.97 9.04
C ARG A 198 -29.32 -12.99 9.67
N ASP A 199 -28.92 -11.99 8.91
CA ASP A 199 -28.00 -10.92 9.30
C ASP A 199 -28.71 -9.76 10.02
N LEU A 200 -30.05 -9.77 10.06
CA LEU A 200 -30.89 -8.81 10.76
C LEU A 200 -31.54 -9.44 12.00
N VAL A 201 -31.51 -8.72 13.12
CA VAL A 201 -32.32 -9.00 14.30
C VAL A 201 -33.64 -8.26 14.15
N ILE A 202 -34.70 -9.02 13.93
CA ILE A 202 -36.06 -8.51 13.72
C ILE A 202 -36.86 -8.63 15.02
N SER A 203 -37.47 -7.53 15.44
CA SER A 203 -38.29 -7.45 16.64
C SER A 203 -39.55 -6.64 16.38
N SER A 204 -40.68 -7.04 16.95
CA SER A 204 -41.92 -6.26 16.88
C SER A 204 -41.89 -5.11 17.88
N GLN A 205 -42.23 -3.90 17.44
CA GLN A 205 -42.48 -2.76 18.32
C GLN A 205 -43.96 -2.40 18.30
N GLY A 206 -44.66 -2.67 19.40
CA GLY A 206 -46.10 -2.37 19.53
C GLY A 206 -46.97 -3.21 18.60
N SER A 207 -48.11 -2.66 18.18
CA SER A 207 -49.10 -3.38 17.35
C SER A 207 -48.71 -3.43 15.87
N ASN A 208 -48.21 -2.32 15.31
CA ASN A 208 -48.09 -2.13 13.86
C ASN A 208 -46.66 -1.82 13.38
N GLN A 209 -45.64 -1.81 14.25
CA GLN A 209 -44.26 -1.54 13.85
C GLN A 209 -43.35 -2.74 14.04
N LEU A 210 -42.34 -2.80 13.19
CA LEU A 210 -41.29 -3.79 13.20
C LEU A 210 -39.95 -3.08 13.14
N ARG A 211 -39.05 -3.46 14.03
CA ARG A 211 -37.69 -2.96 14.08
C ARG A 211 -36.73 -4.04 13.64
N ALA A 212 -35.94 -3.75 12.61
CA ALA A 212 -34.89 -4.63 12.10
C ALA A 212 -33.53 -3.95 12.30
N VAL A 213 -32.63 -4.57 13.08
CA VAL A 213 -31.30 -4.03 13.37
C VAL A 213 -30.24 -5.00 12.85
N MET A 214 -29.15 -4.51 12.30
CA MET A 214 -28.05 -5.38 11.86
C MET A 214 -27.39 -6.06 13.06
N THR A 215 -27.02 -7.33 12.91
CA THR A 215 -26.24 -8.05 13.91
C THR A 215 -24.83 -7.45 14.06
N ASP A 216 -24.23 -7.56 15.25
CA ASP A 216 -22.85 -7.10 15.49
C ASP A 216 -21.83 -7.79 14.57
N ALA A 217 -22.06 -9.07 14.26
CA ALA A 217 -21.25 -9.82 13.31
C ALA A 217 -21.30 -9.20 11.90
N ARG A 218 -22.51 -8.84 11.43
CA ARG A 218 -22.70 -8.19 10.13
C ARG A 218 -22.09 -6.78 10.10
N LEU A 219 -22.21 -6.01 11.17
CA LEU A 219 -21.57 -4.70 11.29
C LEU A 219 -20.04 -4.80 11.23
N LYS A 220 -19.44 -5.78 11.91
CA LYS A 220 -17.99 -6.01 11.87
C LYS A 220 -17.53 -6.40 10.47
N GLU A 221 -18.23 -7.34 9.83
CA GLU A 221 -17.94 -7.77 8.45
C GLU A 221 -18.05 -6.58 7.48
N ALA A 222 -19.10 -5.77 7.60
CA ALA A 222 -19.29 -4.59 6.76
C ALA A 222 -18.14 -3.57 6.92
N ARG A 223 -17.67 -3.34 8.16
CA ARG A 223 -16.50 -2.49 8.43
C ARG A 223 -15.22 -3.05 7.80
N GLU A 224 -14.96 -4.34 7.96
CA GLU A 224 -13.79 -5.00 7.36
C GLU A 224 -13.84 -4.94 5.84
N TYR A 225 -15.01 -5.19 5.25
CA TYR A 225 -15.24 -5.08 3.81
C TYR A 225 -15.00 -3.66 3.29
N ALA A 226 -15.55 -2.64 3.97
CA ALA A 226 -15.37 -1.24 3.59
C ALA A 226 -13.89 -0.83 3.58
N VAL A 227 -13.13 -1.21 4.61
CA VAL A 227 -11.68 -0.92 4.68
C VAL A 227 -10.92 -1.69 3.60
N GLN A 228 -11.19 -2.98 3.43
CA GLN A 228 -10.48 -3.80 2.45
C GLN A 228 -10.73 -3.33 1.02
N GLN A 229 -11.95 -2.94 0.70
CA GLN A 229 -12.25 -2.41 -0.62
C GLN A 229 -11.58 -1.05 -0.84
N ASN A 230 -11.62 -0.14 0.13
CA ASN A 230 -10.92 1.13 0.04
C ASN A 230 -9.40 0.95 -0.10
N ILE A 231 -8.80 -0.08 0.52
CA ILE A 231 -7.39 -0.46 0.29
C ILE A 231 -7.16 -0.86 -1.17
N ASN A 232 -8.03 -1.69 -1.74
CA ASN A 232 -7.91 -2.11 -3.14
C ASN A 232 -8.04 -0.92 -4.11
N ILE A 233 -8.98 -0.02 -3.84
CA ILE A 233 -9.19 1.21 -4.62
C ILE A 233 -7.97 2.13 -4.51
N LEU A 234 -7.49 2.38 -3.29
CA LEU A 234 -6.29 3.19 -3.07
C LEU A 234 -5.08 2.59 -3.77
N ARG A 235 -4.91 1.26 -3.75
CA ARG A 235 -3.82 0.60 -4.50
C ARG A 235 -3.89 0.90 -5.99
N ASN A 236 -5.08 0.82 -6.59
CA ASN A 236 -5.28 1.16 -8.01
C ASN A 236 -4.99 2.64 -8.30
N ARG A 237 -5.44 3.55 -7.42
CA ARG A 237 -5.18 4.99 -7.54
C ARG A 237 -3.71 5.32 -7.44
N VAL A 238 -2.99 4.69 -6.52
CA VAL A 238 -1.56 4.89 -6.38
C VAL A 238 -0.80 4.37 -7.62
N ASN A 239 -1.21 3.24 -8.18
CA ASN A 239 -0.61 2.75 -9.42
C ASN A 239 -0.78 3.75 -10.58
N GLN A 240 -1.89 4.50 -10.63
CA GLN A 240 -2.12 5.56 -11.63
C GLN A 240 -1.22 6.78 -11.44
N LEU A 241 -0.73 7.03 -10.22
CA LEU A 241 0.25 8.09 -9.97
C LEU A 241 1.62 7.77 -10.59
N GLY A 242 1.83 6.54 -11.06
CA GLY A 242 3.12 6.11 -11.62
C GLY A 242 4.21 6.07 -10.56
N VAL A 243 3.86 5.68 -9.33
CA VAL A 243 4.82 5.48 -8.23
C VAL A 243 5.29 4.03 -8.24
N ALA A 244 6.60 3.82 -8.17
CA ALA A 244 7.16 2.49 -8.01
C ALA A 244 7.01 2.02 -6.55
N GLU A 245 6.47 0.82 -6.38
CA GLU A 245 6.36 0.12 -5.07
C GLU A 245 5.59 0.85 -3.96
N PRO A 246 4.33 1.25 -4.16
CA PRO A 246 3.56 1.89 -3.11
C PRO A 246 3.15 0.93 -1.99
N LEU A 247 3.17 1.42 -0.75
CA LEU A 247 2.66 0.69 0.40
C LEU A 247 1.24 1.16 0.73
N VAL A 248 0.26 0.27 0.58
CA VAL A 248 -1.13 0.52 1.01
C VAL A 248 -1.55 -0.58 1.97
N GLN A 249 -1.69 -0.25 3.25
CA GLN A 249 -1.98 -1.20 4.31
C GLN A 249 -3.00 -0.67 5.31
N ARG A 250 -3.69 -1.58 5.98
CA ARG A 250 -4.60 -1.24 7.09
C ARG A 250 -3.80 -0.87 8.34
N GLN A 251 -4.19 0.19 9.02
CA GLN A 251 -3.68 0.59 10.34
C GLN A 251 -4.84 0.69 11.33
N GLY A 252 -4.97 -0.28 12.24
CA GLY A 252 -6.08 -0.30 13.20
C GLY A 252 -7.43 -0.70 12.57
N ALA A 253 -8.54 -0.20 13.13
CA ALA A 253 -9.88 -0.65 12.76
C ALA A 253 -10.42 0.00 11.48
N ASP A 254 -10.18 1.29 11.31
CA ASP A 254 -10.80 2.19 10.33
C ASP A 254 -9.79 3.06 9.56
N ARG A 255 -8.48 2.91 9.81
CA ARG A 255 -7.44 3.67 9.11
C ARG A 255 -6.66 2.85 8.11
N ILE A 256 -6.14 3.54 7.10
CA ILE A 256 -5.35 3.03 6.01
C ILE A 256 -4.09 3.90 5.92
N VAL A 257 -2.92 3.29 5.98
CA VAL A 257 -1.65 3.95 5.72
C VAL A 257 -1.30 3.81 4.24
N VAL A 258 -0.92 4.93 3.62
CA VAL A 258 -0.45 5.01 2.24
C VAL A 258 0.92 5.67 2.23
N GLU A 259 1.93 4.95 1.76
CA GLU A 259 3.29 5.48 1.57
C GLU A 259 3.63 5.49 0.09
N LEU A 260 4.12 6.64 -0.36
CA LEU A 260 4.50 6.92 -1.74
C LEU A 260 5.99 7.29 -1.81
N PRO A 261 6.90 6.31 -1.88
CA PRO A 261 8.33 6.59 -2.00
C PRO A 261 8.64 7.32 -3.31
N GLY A 262 9.51 8.34 -3.25
CA GLY A 262 10.00 9.05 -4.43
C GLY A 262 8.99 9.97 -5.12
N ILE A 263 7.76 10.12 -4.60
CA ILE A 263 6.81 11.10 -5.15
C ILE A 263 7.29 12.52 -4.86
N GLN A 264 7.35 13.36 -5.90
CA GLN A 264 7.77 14.76 -5.77
C GLN A 264 6.57 15.72 -5.67
N ASP A 265 5.47 15.40 -6.36
CA ASP A 265 4.25 16.21 -6.37
C ASP A 265 3.23 15.65 -5.37
N THR A 266 3.32 16.15 -4.14
CA THR A 266 2.46 15.73 -3.02
C THR A 266 1.04 16.23 -3.17
N ALA A 267 0.84 17.40 -3.76
CA ALA A 267 -0.46 18.01 -3.97
C ALA A 267 -1.30 17.19 -4.95
N ARG A 268 -0.70 16.75 -6.06
CA ARG A 268 -1.36 15.87 -7.03
C ARG A 268 -1.68 14.49 -6.45
N ALA A 269 -0.78 13.94 -5.64
CA ALA A 269 -1.03 12.68 -4.94
C ALA A 269 -2.22 12.81 -3.99
N LYS A 270 -2.29 13.92 -3.23
CA LYS A 270 -3.39 14.23 -2.31
C LYS A 270 -4.72 14.37 -3.04
N GLU A 271 -4.74 15.05 -4.18
CA GLU A 271 -5.95 15.21 -4.99
C GLU A 271 -6.50 13.86 -5.46
N ILE A 272 -5.64 13.00 -6.03
CA ILE A 272 -6.07 11.71 -6.58
C ILE A 272 -6.46 10.71 -5.48
N LEU A 273 -5.71 10.67 -4.38
CA LEU A 273 -6.01 9.76 -3.27
C LEU A 273 -7.20 10.24 -2.44
N GLY A 274 -7.34 11.54 -2.22
CA GLY A 274 -8.45 12.15 -1.49
C GLY A 274 -9.74 12.29 -2.28
N ALA A 275 -9.72 12.12 -3.61
CA ALA A 275 -10.90 12.30 -4.45
C ALA A 275 -12.03 11.32 -4.06
N THR A 276 -13.12 11.83 -3.51
CA THR A 276 -14.32 11.04 -3.17
C THR A 276 -15.33 10.98 -4.31
N ALA A 277 -14.96 11.54 -5.46
CA ALA A 277 -15.77 11.62 -6.66
C ALA A 277 -16.28 10.24 -7.11
N THR A 278 -17.60 10.12 -7.26
CA THR A 278 -18.28 8.99 -7.89
C THR A 278 -19.36 9.49 -8.85
N LEU A 279 -19.90 8.59 -9.67
CA LEU A 279 -21.06 8.87 -10.50
C LEU A 279 -22.29 8.15 -9.99
N GLU A 280 -23.44 8.78 -10.17
CA GLU A 280 -24.73 8.15 -10.05
C GLU A 280 -25.53 8.37 -11.33
N PHE A 281 -26.13 7.31 -11.84
CA PHE A 281 -27.03 7.37 -12.99
C PHE A 281 -28.47 7.36 -12.49
N ARG A 282 -29.24 8.38 -12.89
CA ARG A 282 -30.63 8.55 -12.46
C ARG A 282 -31.52 8.93 -13.62
N LEU A 283 -32.79 8.53 -13.56
CA LEU A 283 -33.78 8.88 -14.57
C LEU A 283 -34.30 10.29 -14.30
N VAL A 284 -34.46 11.08 -15.36
CA VAL A 284 -35.09 12.41 -15.29
C VAL A 284 -36.61 12.25 -15.25
N ASN A 285 -37.27 12.99 -14.38
CA ASN A 285 -38.73 13.02 -14.31
C ASN A 285 -39.27 14.11 -15.24
N THR A 286 -39.71 13.71 -16.43
CA THR A 286 -40.26 14.60 -17.45
C THR A 286 -41.71 15.03 -17.17
N ASN A 287 -42.37 14.43 -16.17
CA ASN A 287 -43.78 14.73 -15.86
C ASN A 287 -43.94 15.98 -14.97
N VAL A 288 -42.83 16.59 -14.55
CA VAL A 288 -42.82 17.78 -13.71
C VAL A 288 -42.24 18.93 -14.52
N ASP A 289 -43.04 19.98 -14.73
CA ASP A 289 -42.57 21.20 -15.40
C ASP A 289 -41.45 21.88 -14.61
N GLN A 290 -40.49 22.48 -15.32
CA GLN A 290 -39.37 23.22 -14.71
C GLN A 290 -39.84 24.37 -13.81
N SER A 291 -40.99 24.98 -14.11
CA SER A 291 -41.60 26.03 -13.28
C SER A 291 -42.17 25.51 -11.95
N ALA A 292 -42.71 24.29 -11.94
CA ALA A 292 -43.20 23.60 -10.74
C ALA A 292 -42.03 23.09 -9.88
N ALA A 293 -40.94 22.68 -10.51
CA ALA A 293 -39.67 22.31 -9.86
C ALA A 293 -39.05 23.51 -9.12
N ALA A 294 -39.00 24.69 -9.77
CA ALA A 294 -38.52 25.93 -9.17
C ALA A 294 -39.37 26.39 -7.97
N SER A 295 -40.65 26.01 -7.93
CA SER A 295 -41.59 26.32 -6.85
C SER A 295 -41.63 25.27 -5.73
N GLY A 296 -40.78 24.23 -5.78
CA GLY A 296 -40.68 23.19 -4.75
C GLY A 296 -41.84 22.19 -4.69
N ARG A 297 -42.75 22.19 -5.67
CA ARG A 297 -43.89 21.26 -5.73
C ARG A 297 -43.51 20.00 -6.51
N ILE A 298 -42.70 19.15 -5.89
CA ILE A 298 -42.22 17.89 -6.47
C ILE A 298 -42.88 16.66 -5.82
N PRO A 299 -43.15 15.61 -6.61
CA PRO A 299 -43.54 14.29 -6.08
C PRO A 299 -42.52 13.75 -5.07
N GLY A 300 -42.98 13.00 -4.05
CA GLY A 300 -42.11 12.54 -2.95
C GLY A 300 -40.99 11.58 -3.36
N ASP A 301 -41.12 10.93 -4.52
CA ASP A 301 -40.13 10.06 -5.16
C ASP A 301 -39.13 10.81 -6.05
N SER A 302 -39.29 12.13 -6.18
CA SER A 302 -38.45 13.01 -7.01
C SER A 302 -37.68 14.01 -6.16
N GLU A 303 -36.57 14.53 -6.70
CA GLU A 303 -35.81 15.63 -6.11
C GLU A 303 -35.21 16.54 -7.20
N VAL A 304 -34.95 17.79 -6.85
CA VAL A 304 -34.35 18.77 -7.76
C VAL A 304 -32.84 18.77 -7.56
N LYS A 305 -32.10 18.67 -8.66
CA LYS A 305 -30.65 18.88 -8.71
C LYS A 305 -30.32 19.96 -9.72
N GLN A 306 -29.17 20.60 -9.52
CA GLN A 306 -28.69 21.65 -10.41
C GLN A 306 -27.69 21.08 -11.41
N THR A 307 -27.75 21.59 -12.63
CA THR A 307 -26.67 21.45 -13.62
C THR A 307 -25.54 22.44 -13.32
N ARG A 308 -24.39 22.28 -13.98
CA ARG A 308 -23.28 23.24 -13.96
C ARG A 308 -23.67 24.67 -14.29
N GLU A 309 -24.66 24.82 -15.15
CA GLU A 309 -25.17 26.11 -15.63
C GLU A 309 -26.24 26.69 -14.68
N GLY A 310 -26.48 26.04 -13.53
CA GLY A 310 -27.45 26.44 -12.52
C GLY A 310 -28.91 26.13 -12.89
N GLN A 311 -29.15 25.34 -13.93
CA GLN A 311 -30.50 24.97 -14.35
C GLN A 311 -31.04 23.81 -13.50
N PRO A 312 -32.26 23.92 -12.95
CA PRO A 312 -32.87 22.87 -12.13
C PRO A 312 -33.40 21.72 -12.99
N VAL A 313 -33.07 20.50 -12.57
CA VAL A 313 -33.46 19.25 -13.20
C VAL A 313 -34.14 18.38 -12.17
N VAL A 314 -35.34 17.90 -12.48
CA VAL A 314 -36.09 17.00 -11.61
C VAL A 314 -35.67 15.56 -11.90
N LEU A 315 -35.16 14.87 -10.89
CA LEU A 315 -34.68 13.50 -10.97
C LEU A 315 -35.50 12.60 -10.05
N TYR A 316 -35.67 11.34 -10.44
CA TYR A 316 -36.14 10.34 -9.50
C TYR A 316 -35.06 10.06 -8.45
N LYS A 317 -35.46 9.87 -7.19
CA LYS A 317 -34.55 9.54 -6.07
C LYS A 317 -33.87 8.18 -6.22
N ARG A 318 -34.48 7.27 -6.98
CA ARG A 318 -33.95 5.93 -7.21
C ARG A 318 -32.70 6.00 -8.09
N VAL A 319 -31.57 5.54 -7.55
CA VAL A 319 -30.32 5.36 -8.30
C VAL A 319 -30.43 4.10 -9.16
N ILE A 320 -30.07 4.22 -10.44
CA ILE A 320 -30.06 3.10 -11.39
C ILE A 320 -28.75 2.33 -11.25
N LEU A 321 -27.63 3.05 -11.29
CA LEU A 321 -26.29 2.50 -11.27
C LEU A 321 -25.37 3.51 -10.57
N THR A 322 -24.44 3.02 -9.77
CA THR A 322 -23.37 3.80 -9.14
C THR A 322 -22.03 3.57 -9.83
N GLY A 323 -21.06 4.46 -9.57
CA GLY A 323 -19.71 4.36 -10.08
C GLY A 323 -18.94 3.10 -9.65
N ASP A 324 -19.42 2.37 -8.64
CA ASP A 324 -18.80 1.13 -8.14
C ASP A 324 -18.76 0.01 -9.21
N HIS A 325 -19.65 0.08 -10.19
CA HIS A 325 -19.72 -0.86 -11.30
C HIS A 325 -18.87 -0.46 -12.52
N ILE A 326 -18.16 0.67 -12.46
CA ILE A 326 -17.27 1.12 -13.53
C ILE A 326 -15.93 0.39 -13.39
N THR A 327 -15.56 -0.37 -14.42
CA THR A 327 -14.28 -1.09 -14.47
C THR A 327 -13.20 -0.32 -15.21
N ASP A 328 -13.57 0.43 -16.24
CA ASP A 328 -12.64 1.26 -16.99
C ASP A 328 -13.36 2.51 -17.50
N SER A 329 -12.57 3.56 -17.72
CA SER A 329 -13.02 4.80 -18.30
C SER A 329 -11.92 5.40 -19.17
N THR A 330 -12.28 5.87 -20.35
CA THR A 330 -11.33 6.34 -21.36
C THR A 330 -11.85 7.60 -22.04
N SER A 331 -11.04 8.66 -22.10
CA SER A 331 -11.36 9.85 -22.89
C SER A 331 -11.02 9.61 -24.37
N SER A 332 -11.95 9.95 -25.25
CA SER A 332 -11.74 9.92 -26.72
C SER A 332 -12.42 11.13 -27.35
N GLN A 333 -12.22 11.32 -28.65
CA GLN A 333 -12.98 12.29 -29.44
C GLN A 333 -13.96 11.52 -30.32
N ASP A 334 -15.14 12.08 -30.54
CA ASP A 334 -16.12 11.56 -31.49
C ASP A 334 -15.74 11.93 -32.94
N GLU A 335 -16.56 11.49 -33.90
CA GLU A 335 -16.39 11.76 -35.34
C GLU A 335 -16.48 13.26 -35.70
N TYR A 336 -17.01 14.09 -34.80
CA TYR A 336 -17.13 15.54 -34.93
C TYR A 336 -16.08 16.29 -34.10
N ASN A 337 -15.05 15.60 -33.62
CA ASN A 337 -13.97 16.15 -32.80
C ASN A 337 -14.45 16.67 -31.43
N GLN A 338 -15.61 16.23 -30.93
CA GLN A 338 -16.11 16.54 -29.61
C GLN A 338 -15.55 15.56 -28.56
N PRO A 339 -15.08 16.03 -27.40
CA PRO A 339 -14.65 15.16 -26.32
C PRO A 339 -15.78 14.28 -25.79
N GLN A 340 -15.49 12.99 -25.58
CA GLN A 340 -16.39 12.03 -24.95
C GLN A 340 -15.63 11.12 -23.98
N VAL A 341 -16.34 10.59 -22.99
CA VAL A 341 -15.80 9.59 -22.06
C VAL A 341 -16.51 8.26 -22.27
N ASN A 342 -15.77 7.24 -22.70
CA ASN A 342 -16.27 5.89 -22.82
C ASN A 342 -16.15 5.19 -21.47
N ILE A 343 -17.24 4.61 -21.02
CA ILE A 343 -17.35 3.84 -19.77
C ILE A 343 -17.48 2.36 -20.10
N SER A 344 -16.76 1.54 -19.35
CA SER A 344 -16.90 0.09 -19.32
C SER A 344 -17.36 -0.35 -17.94
N LEU A 345 -18.44 -1.12 -17.91
CA LEU A 345 -19.06 -1.66 -16.70
C LEU A 345 -18.66 -3.12 -16.48
N ASP A 346 -18.74 -3.56 -15.22
CA ASP A 346 -18.67 -4.97 -14.89
C ASP A 346 -19.92 -5.73 -15.40
N SER A 347 -19.92 -7.05 -15.27
CA SER A 347 -21.04 -7.88 -15.73
C SER A 347 -22.34 -7.58 -14.98
N ALA A 348 -22.27 -7.26 -13.68
CA ALA A 348 -23.44 -6.97 -12.86
C ALA A 348 -24.09 -5.64 -13.26
N GLY A 349 -23.30 -4.57 -13.34
CA GLY A 349 -23.70 -3.25 -13.77
C GLY A 349 -24.16 -3.21 -15.22
N GLY A 350 -23.49 -3.96 -16.11
CA GLY A 350 -23.94 -4.15 -17.49
C GLY A 350 -25.35 -4.76 -17.58
N ASN A 351 -25.65 -5.77 -16.74
CA ASN A 351 -26.98 -6.36 -16.67
C ASN A 351 -28.03 -5.40 -16.09
N ILE A 352 -27.70 -4.66 -15.03
CA ILE A 352 -28.58 -3.65 -14.43
C ILE A 352 -28.93 -2.58 -15.46
N MET A 353 -27.91 -2.03 -16.13
CA MET A 353 -28.08 -1.00 -17.16
C MET A 353 -28.87 -1.53 -18.37
N SER A 354 -28.60 -2.76 -18.79
CA SER A 354 -29.28 -3.42 -19.90
C SER A 354 -30.75 -3.71 -19.63
N ASN A 355 -31.11 -4.12 -18.41
CA ASN A 355 -32.49 -4.32 -18.00
C ASN A 355 -33.22 -2.98 -17.85
N PHE A 356 -32.57 -1.97 -17.26
CA PHE A 356 -33.18 -0.67 -17.05
C PHE A 356 -33.43 0.07 -18.37
N THR A 357 -32.45 0.08 -19.28
CA THR A 357 -32.56 0.81 -20.55
C THR A 357 -33.54 0.16 -21.53
N LYS A 358 -33.73 -1.17 -21.47
CA LYS A 358 -34.74 -1.89 -22.26
C LYS A 358 -36.14 -1.28 -22.10
N ASP A 359 -36.51 -0.92 -20.88
CA ASP A 359 -37.86 -0.44 -20.55
C ASP A 359 -37.97 1.09 -20.58
N ASN A 360 -36.86 1.81 -20.82
CA ASN A 360 -36.78 3.28 -20.73
C ASN A 360 -36.16 3.94 -21.96
N ILE A 361 -36.22 3.29 -23.13
CA ILE A 361 -35.80 3.88 -24.41
C ILE A 361 -36.58 5.17 -24.69
N GLY A 362 -35.89 6.21 -25.13
CA GLY A 362 -36.41 7.54 -25.41
C GLY A 362 -36.50 8.47 -24.21
N LYS A 363 -36.33 7.96 -22.97
CA LYS A 363 -36.35 8.80 -21.77
C LYS A 363 -34.99 9.44 -21.46
N PRO A 364 -34.96 10.66 -20.90
CA PRO A 364 -33.73 11.30 -20.48
C PRO A 364 -33.16 10.67 -19.20
N MET A 365 -31.86 10.40 -19.23
CA MET A 365 -31.06 9.91 -18.11
C MET A 365 -30.03 10.97 -17.74
N ALA A 366 -29.95 11.29 -16.45
CA ALA A 366 -28.97 12.18 -15.90
C ALA A 366 -27.79 11.40 -15.32
N THR A 367 -26.59 11.91 -15.56
CA THR A 367 -25.37 11.50 -14.89
C THR A 367 -25.04 12.55 -13.84
N LEU A 368 -24.99 12.14 -12.58
CA LEU A 368 -24.65 13.01 -11.46
C LEU A 368 -23.21 12.74 -11.06
N PHE A 369 -22.44 13.80 -10.92
CA PHE A 369 -21.18 13.79 -10.22
C PHE A 369 -21.44 14.02 -8.74
N VAL A 370 -20.95 13.12 -7.92
CA VAL A 370 -21.12 13.15 -6.47
C VAL A 370 -19.74 13.24 -5.83
N GLU A 371 -19.53 14.28 -5.04
CA GLU A 371 -18.30 14.51 -4.31
C GLU A 371 -18.61 14.77 -2.84
N TYR A 372 -17.74 14.30 -1.94
CA TYR A 372 -17.81 14.61 -0.52
C TYR A 372 -16.75 15.66 -0.19
N LYS A 373 -17.17 16.85 0.22
CA LYS A 373 -16.29 17.96 0.62
C LYS A 373 -16.31 18.19 2.12
N ASP A 374 -15.20 18.69 2.65
CA ASP A 374 -15.12 19.12 4.05
C ASP A 374 -16.06 20.32 4.28
N SER A 375 -16.99 20.17 5.22
CA SER A 375 -17.90 21.26 5.65
C SER A 375 -17.19 22.42 6.34
N GLY A 376 -15.92 22.26 6.72
CA GLY A 376 -15.18 23.14 7.61
C GLY A 376 -15.57 22.99 9.09
N LYS A 377 -16.55 22.14 9.42
CA LYS A 377 -16.95 21.82 10.79
C LYS A 377 -16.29 20.52 11.23
N LYS A 378 -15.88 20.47 12.50
CA LYS A 378 -15.33 19.27 13.12
C LYS A 378 -16.34 18.63 14.06
N ASP A 379 -16.39 17.31 14.09
CA ASP A 379 -17.18 16.54 15.05
C ASP A 379 -16.54 16.57 16.46
N ALA A 380 -17.20 15.92 17.42
CA ALA A 380 -16.72 15.83 18.81
C ALA A 380 -15.33 15.16 18.95
N ASN A 381 -14.90 14.42 17.93
CA ASN A 381 -13.63 13.70 17.89
C ASN A 381 -12.57 14.48 17.08
N GLY A 382 -12.89 15.70 16.63
CA GLY A 382 -11.99 16.55 15.82
C GLY A 382 -11.94 16.19 14.34
N ARG A 383 -12.84 15.33 13.85
CA ARG A 383 -12.92 14.86 12.46
C ARG A 383 -13.70 15.85 11.60
N ALA A 384 -13.30 16.02 10.34
CA ALA A 384 -14.05 16.85 9.42
C ALA A 384 -15.43 16.23 9.14
N VAL A 385 -16.50 17.02 9.21
CA VAL A 385 -17.83 16.56 8.77
C VAL A 385 -17.89 16.74 7.27
N LEU A 386 -18.06 15.63 6.53
CA LEU A 386 -18.15 15.66 5.07
C LEU A 386 -19.59 15.94 4.61
N VAL A 387 -19.73 16.81 3.61
CA VAL A 387 -21.01 17.13 2.97
C VAL A 387 -21.01 16.55 1.57
N LYS A 388 -22.09 15.86 1.22
CA LYS A 388 -22.34 15.36 -0.13
C LYS A 388 -22.73 16.55 -1.02
N GLU A 389 -21.87 16.89 -1.98
CA GLU A 389 -22.18 17.77 -3.09
C GLU A 389 -22.54 16.92 -4.32
N GLU A 390 -23.62 17.30 -4.99
CA GLU A 390 -24.14 16.57 -6.14
C GLU A 390 -24.43 17.54 -7.28
N GLU A 391 -23.89 17.25 -8.45
CA GLU A 391 -24.00 18.09 -9.64
C GLU A 391 -24.41 17.24 -10.84
N VAL A 392 -25.37 17.70 -11.64
CA VAL A 392 -25.71 17.04 -12.90
C VAL A 392 -24.69 17.45 -13.97
N ILE A 393 -23.85 16.50 -14.40
CA ILE A 393 -22.81 16.75 -15.40
C ILE A 393 -23.29 16.55 -16.84
N ASN A 394 -24.27 15.66 -17.03
CA ASN A 394 -24.80 15.37 -18.36
C ASN A 394 -26.25 14.88 -18.26
N ILE A 395 -27.07 15.25 -19.24
CA ILE A 395 -28.38 14.65 -19.48
C ILE A 395 -28.41 14.16 -20.93
N ALA A 396 -28.68 12.88 -21.11
CA ALA A 396 -28.76 12.26 -22.42
C ALA A 396 -30.00 11.37 -22.54
N ASN A 397 -30.59 11.33 -23.73
CA ASN A 397 -31.70 10.41 -24.01
C ASN A 397 -31.17 9.00 -24.25
N ILE A 398 -31.84 8.00 -23.66
CA ILE A 398 -31.53 6.59 -23.90
C ILE A 398 -31.96 6.23 -25.33
N GLN A 399 -31.02 6.14 -26.26
CA GLN A 399 -31.32 5.85 -27.67
C GLN A 399 -31.48 4.35 -27.96
N SER A 400 -30.78 3.50 -27.20
CA SER A 400 -30.77 2.06 -27.38
C SER A 400 -30.59 1.36 -26.03
N ARG A 401 -30.79 0.05 -26.03
CA ARG A 401 -30.42 -0.80 -24.88
C ARG A 401 -28.90 -0.73 -24.68
N LEU A 402 -28.46 -0.26 -23.52
CA LEU A 402 -27.05 -0.14 -23.19
C LEU A 402 -26.57 -1.42 -22.50
N GLY A 403 -25.47 -1.99 -22.99
CA GLY A 403 -24.84 -3.16 -22.40
C GLY A 403 -23.75 -2.76 -21.39
N ASN A 404 -22.62 -3.46 -21.45
CA ASN A 404 -21.47 -3.23 -20.59
C ASN A 404 -20.62 -2.01 -21.00
N SER A 405 -20.93 -1.35 -22.11
CA SER A 405 -20.21 -0.15 -22.52
C SER A 405 -21.17 0.90 -23.08
N PHE A 406 -20.92 2.15 -22.69
CA PHE A 406 -21.61 3.32 -23.20
C PHE A 406 -20.70 4.55 -23.13
N ARG A 407 -21.12 5.64 -23.77
CA ARG A 407 -20.36 6.90 -23.83
C ARG A 407 -21.12 8.04 -23.16
N ILE A 408 -20.40 8.90 -22.46
CA ILE A 408 -20.87 10.20 -21.99
C ILE A 408 -20.37 11.25 -22.98
N THR A 409 -21.30 11.95 -23.61
CA THR A 409 -21.04 13.05 -24.56
C THR A 409 -21.24 14.41 -23.87
N GLY A 410 -21.15 15.53 -24.60
CA GLY A 410 -21.46 16.86 -24.06
C GLY A 410 -20.41 17.44 -23.11
N ILE A 411 -19.17 16.92 -23.15
CA ILE A 411 -18.04 17.46 -22.40
C ILE A 411 -17.33 18.46 -23.32
N ASN A 412 -17.28 19.73 -22.91
CA ASN A 412 -16.80 20.81 -23.77
C ASN A 412 -15.26 20.87 -23.86
N ASN A 413 -14.54 20.31 -22.86
CA ASN A 413 -13.09 20.43 -22.74
C ASN A 413 -12.39 19.06 -22.76
N PRO A 414 -11.40 18.82 -23.65
CA PRO A 414 -10.59 17.59 -23.65
C PRO A 414 -9.88 17.29 -22.32
N ASN A 415 -9.38 18.32 -21.63
CA ASN A 415 -8.70 18.14 -20.34
C ASN A 415 -9.67 17.69 -19.24
N GLU A 416 -10.89 18.20 -19.29
CA GLU A 416 -11.95 17.80 -18.37
C GLU A 416 -12.37 16.35 -18.61
N ALA A 417 -12.53 15.95 -19.87
CA ALA A 417 -12.81 14.56 -20.23
C ALA A 417 -11.71 13.61 -19.72
N ARG A 418 -10.43 14.03 -19.78
CA ARG A 418 -9.31 13.27 -19.20
C ARG A 418 -9.38 13.18 -17.67
N GLN A 419 -9.66 14.30 -16.99
CA GLN A 419 -9.74 14.32 -15.53
C GLN A 419 -10.91 13.48 -15.03
N LEU A 420 -12.09 13.63 -15.65
CA LEU A 420 -13.24 12.77 -15.37
C LEU A 420 -12.89 11.31 -15.63
N SER A 421 -12.30 10.99 -16.78
CA SER A 421 -11.90 9.62 -17.11
C SER A 421 -10.95 9.01 -16.08
N LEU A 422 -9.99 9.79 -15.58
CA LEU A 422 -9.06 9.37 -14.54
C LEU A 422 -9.79 9.10 -13.22
N LEU A 423 -10.68 10.00 -12.79
CA LEU A 423 -11.47 9.84 -11.57
C LEU A 423 -12.39 8.60 -11.62
N LEU A 424 -13.00 8.32 -12.77
CA LEU A 424 -13.85 7.15 -12.94
C LEU A 424 -13.07 5.85 -12.96
N ARG A 425 -11.89 5.84 -13.61
CA ARG A 425 -10.99 4.69 -13.65
C ARG A 425 -10.36 4.40 -12.29
N ALA A 426 -10.15 5.45 -11.49
CA ALA A 426 -9.68 5.36 -10.11
C ALA A 426 -10.68 4.62 -9.19
N GLY A 427 -11.93 4.42 -9.63
CA GLY A 427 -12.96 3.71 -8.88
C GLY A 427 -13.61 4.57 -7.78
N ALA A 428 -14.89 4.35 -7.57
CA ALA A 428 -15.66 4.98 -6.51
C ALA A 428 -15.28 4.38 -5.15
N LEU A 429 -15.02 5.23 -4.15
CA LEU A 429 -14.80 4.78 -2.78
C LEU A 429 -16.13 4.30 -2.17
N ILE A 430 -16.09 3.17 -1.45
CA ILE A 430 -17.28 2.68 -0.72
C ILE A 430 -17.74 3.75 0.27
N ALA A 431 -16.78 4.25 1.04
CA ALA A 431 -16.95 5.35 1.97
C ALA A 431 -15.89 6.43 1.74
N PRO A 432 -16.26 7.70 1.95
CA PRO A 432 -15.31 8.79 1.96
C PRO A 432 -14.13 8.52 2.89
N ILE A 433 -12.96 9.01 2.52
CA ILE A 433 -11.74 8.90 3.32
C ILE A 433 -11.20 10.29 3.62
N GLN A 434 -10.68 10.46 4.82
CA GLN A 434 -10.09 11.71 5.28
C GLN A 434 -8.63 11.51 5.60
N ILE A 435 -7.79 12.47 5.24
CA ILE A 435 -6.38 12.46 5.61
C ILE A 435 -6.27 13.01 7.02
N VAL A 436 -5.95 12.14 7.99
CA VAL A 436 -5.78 12.48 9.41
C VAL A 436 -4.36 12.93 9.69
N GLU A 437 -3.38 12.34 9.01
CA GLU A 437 -1.97 12.70 9.16
C GLU A 437 -1.29 12.72 7.79
N GLU A 438 -0.45 13.72 7.58
CA GLU A 438 0.38 13.89 6.38
C GLU A 438 1.82 14.17 6.82
N ARG A 439 2.76 13.36 6.33
CA ARG A 439 4.20 13.61 6.50
C ARG A 439 4.87 13.55 5.14
N THR A 440 5.54 14.64 4.77
CA THR A 440 6.34 14.71 3.55
C THR A 440 7.80 14.77 3.93
N ILE A 441 8.60 13.91 3.32
CA ILE A 441 10.06 13.86 3.51
C ILE A 441 10.70 14.17 2.16
N GLY A 442 11.47 15.25 2.10
CA GLY A 442 12.18 15.64 0.88
C GLY A 442 13.28 14.63 0.51
N PRO A 443 13.49 14.33 -0.79
CA PRO A 443 14.56 13.43 -1.24
C PRO A 443 15.97 13.83 -0.76
N THR A 444 16.22 15.13 -0.61
CA THR A 444 17.51 15.65 -0.13
C THR A 444 17.78 15.29 1.33
N LEU A 445 16.76 15.38 2.20
CA LEU A 445 16.87 14.95 3.59
C LEU A 445 17.10 13.43 3.68
N GLY A 446 16.38 12.65 2.87
CA GLY A 446 16.59 11.20 2.79
C GLY A 446 18.02 10.83 2.39
N MET A 447 18.55 11.44 1.33
CA MET A 447 19.93 11.23 0.88
C MET A 447 20.97 11.60 1.94
N GLN A 448 20.78 12.74 2.62
CA GLN A 448 21.66 13.16 3.71
C GLN A 448 21.64 12.15 4.87
N ASN A 449 20.47 11.64 5.23
CA ASN A 449 20.30 10.62 6.27
C ASN A 449 21.00 9.30 5.91
N ILE A 450 20.93 8.89 4.64
CA ILE A 450 21.67 7.70 4.15
C ILE A 450 23.18 7.92 4.30
N GLN A 451 23.70 9.06 3.83
CA GLN A 451 25.13 9.35 3.89
C GLN A 451 25.65 9.37 5.33
N GLN A 452 24.99 10.12 6.22
CA GLN A 452 25.37 10.20 7.63
C GLN A 452 25.23 8.85 8.35
N GLY A 453 24.19 8.07 8.04
CA GLY A 453 23.99 6.74 8.59
C GLY A 453 25.07 5.75 8.15
N LEU A 454 25.48 5.80 6.88
CA LEU A 454 26.58 4.98 6.34
C LEU A 454 27.92 5.39 6.97
N GLU A 455 28.21 6.69 7.04
CA GLU A 455 29.41 7.22 7.69
C GLU A 455 29.50 6.81 9.15
N ALA A 456 28.40 6.90 9.91
CA ALA A 456 28.34 6.46 11.30
C ALA A 456 28.58 4.95 11.45
N CYS A 457 27.96 4.13 10.59
CA CYS A 457 28.19 2.68 10.58
C CYS A 457 29.66 2.34 10.28
N LEU A 458 30.25 2.98 9.28
CA LEU A 458 31.65 2.76 8.90
C LEU A 458 32.62 3.23 9.98
N ALA A 459 32.40 4.41 10.55
CA ALA A 459 33.20 4.92 11.65
C ALA A 459 33.11 3.99 12.87
N GLY A 460 31.91 3.54 13.24
CA GLY A 460 31.70 2.57 14.32
C GLY A 460 32.44 1.26 14.06
N LEU A 461 32.34 0.70 12.85
CA LEU A 461 33.05 -0.50 12.44
C LEU A 461 34.57 -0.34 12.57
N VAL A 462 35.13 0.75 12.03
CA VAL A 462 36.58 1.00 12.08
C VAL A 462 37.06 1.16 13.52
N VAL A 463 36.36 1.93 14.35
CA VAL A 463 36.71 2.12 15.77
C VAL A 463 36.64 0.80 16.53
N SER A 464 35.60 0.00 16.34
CA SER A 464 35.48 -1.34 16.94
C SER A 464 36.60 -2.27 16.50
N ILE A 465 36.99 -2.26 15.22
CA ILE A 465 38.10 -3.07 14.72
C ILE A 465 39.42 -2.64 15.37
N LEU A 466 39.70 -1.33 15.41
CA LEU A 466 40.91 -0.80 16.04
C LEU A 466 40.97 -1.19 17.53
N PHE A 467 39.85 -1.08 18.24
CA PHE A 467 39.74 -1.52 19.63
C PHE A 467 40.07 -3.00 19.79
N MET A 468 39.46 -3.87 18.96
CA MET A 468 39.69 -5.32 19.03
C MET A 468 41.14 -5.70 18.72
N ILE A 469 41.75 -5.07 17.72
CA ILE A 469 43.15 -5.33 17.36
C ILE A 469 44.09 -4.85 18.47
N PHE A 470 43.85 -3.68 19.05
CA PHE A 470 44.69 -3.11 20.10
C PHE A 470 44.67 -3.94 21.39
N PHE A 471 43.48 -4.31 21.86
CA PHE A 471 43.33 -5.04 23.14
C PHE A 471 43.53 -6.55 23.03
N TYR A 472 43.17 -7.18 21.89
CA TYR A 472 43.15 -8.65 21.74
C TYR A 472 44.10 -9.20 20.67
N LYS A 473 44.86 -8.35 19.98
CA LYS A 473 45.89 -8.72 18.98
C LYS A 473 45.37 -9.74 17.95
N LYS A 474 45.86 -10.99 17.99
CA LYS A 474 45.49 -12.04 17.02
C LYS A 474 44.06 -12.53 17.21
N PHE A 475 43.55 -12.56 18.44
CA PHE A 475 42.13 -12.85 18.70
C PHE A 475 41.23 -11.69 18.27
N GLY A 476 41.76 -10.46 18.30
CA GLY A 476 41.13 -9.29 17.71
C GLY A 476 40.84 -9.46 16.21
N LEU A 477 41.81 -9.97 15.44
CA LEU A 477 41.64 -10.21 14.01
C LEU A 477 40.57 -11.28 13.70
N ILE A 478 40.45 -12.30 14.55
CA ILE A 478 39.41 -13.32 14.43
C ILE A 478 38.03 -12.69 14.66
N ALA A 479 37.90 -11.87 15.71
CA ALA A 479 36.67 -11.14 16.00
C ALA A 479 36.30 -10.17 14.86
N THR A 480 37.27 -9.49 14.27
CA THR A 480 37.06 -8.62 13.10
C THR A 480 36.49 -9.39 11.91
N SER A 481 37.02 -10.60 11.61
CA SER A 481 36.49 -11.41 10.52
C SER A 481 35.04 -11.87 10.75
N ALA A 482 34.69 -12.21 11.99
CA ALA A 482 33.32 -12.54 12.37
C ALA A 482 32.39 -11.32 12.29
N LEU A 483 32.87 -10.14 12.66
CA LEU A 483 32.12 -8.88 12.56
C LEU A 483 31.79 -8.51 11.11
N ILE A 484 32.77 -8.64 10.20
CA ILE A 484 32.57 -8.39 8.76
C ILE A 484 31.59 -9.42 8.18
N ALA A 485 31.76 -10.71 8.52
CA ALA A 485 30.82 -11.75 8.10
C ALA A 485 29.40 -11.47 8.62
N ASN A 486 29.26 -10.98 9.85
CA ASN A 486 27.98 -10.59 10.43
C ASN A 486 27.31 -9.48 9.62
N LEU A 487 28.04 -8.41 9.30
CA LEU A 487 27.51 -7.30 8.50
C LEU A 487 27.04 -7.76 7.12
N VAL A 488 27.83 -8.59 6.45
CA VAL A 488 27.45 -9.17 5.14
C VAL A 488 26.19 -10.01 5.24
N LEU A 489 26.04 -10.82 6.29
CA LEU A 489 24.85 -11.64 6.49
C LEU A 489 23.61 -10.81 6.80
N ILE A 490 23.74 -9.71 7.56
CA ILE A 490 22.63 -8.79 7.80
C ILE A 490 22.12 -8.20 6.48
N ILE A 491 23.03 -7.66 5.65
CA ILE A 491 22.68 -7.05 4.36
C ILE A 491 22.10 -8.11 3.40
N GLY A 492 22.72 -9.30 3.33
CA GLY A 492 22.26 -10.39 2.48
C GLY A 492 20.86 -10.90 2.87
N ILE A 493 20.58 -11.09 4.16
CA ILE A 493 19.27 -11.55 4.63
C ILE A 493 18.20 -10.47 4.42
N MET A 494 18.52 -9.19 4.67
CA MET A 494 17.60 -8.09 4.40
C MET A 494 17.23 -7.99 2.91
N SER A 495 18.17 -8.28 2.02
CA SER A 495 17.94 -8.29 0.57
C SER A 495 17.13 -9.53 0.13
N LEU A 496 17.26 -10.65 0.85
CA LEU A 496 16.53 -11.88 0.57
C LEU A 496 15.07 -11.86 1.06
N LEU A 497 14.77 -11.14 2.15
CA LEU A 497 13.45 -11.13 2.76
C LEU A 497 12.49 -10.18 2.02
N PRO A 498 11.46 -10.70 1.30
CA PRO A 498 10.52 -9.85 0.59
C PRO A 498 9.69 -9.02 1.58
N GLY A 499 9.78 -7.69 1.45
CA GLY A 499 9.07 -6.73 2.29
C GLY A 499 9.87 -6.17 3.47
N ALA A 500 11.13 -6.57 3.65
CA ALA A 500 12.03 -5.89 4.57
C ALA A 500 12.52 -4.57 3.96
N THR A 501 12.12 -3.44 4.56
CA THR A 501 12.55 -2.11 4.13
C THR A 501 13.54 -1.53 5.13
N LEU A 502 14.68 -1.03 4.67
CA LEU A 502 15.60 -0.27 5.50
C LEU A 502 15.07 1.13 5.76
N THR A 503 14.91 1.49 7.03
CA THR A 503 14.54 2.84 7.48
C THR A 503 15.70 3.48 8.24
N MET A 504 15.63 4.78 8.58
CA MET A 504 16.64 5.42 9.43
C MET A 504 16.74 4.71 10.80
N PRO A 505 15.63 4.41 11.51
CA PRO A 505 15.72 3.56 12.69
C PRO A 505 16.28 2.17 12.37
N GLY A 506 15.98 1.60 11.20
CA GLY A 506 16.63 0.37 10.72
C GLY A 506 18.16 0.43 10.76
N ILE A 507 18.76 1.53 10.29
CA ILE A 507 20.21 1.79 10.35
C ILE A 507 20.69 1.85 11.80
N ALA A 508 19.96 2.52 12.70
CA ALA A 508 20.29 2.52 14.13
C ALA A 508 20.27 1.10 14.72
N GLY A 509 19.37 0.23 14.25
CA GLY A 509 19.34 -1.20 14.60
C GLY A 509 20.58 -1.96 14.12
N ILE A 510 21.10 -1.63 12.93
CA ILE A 510 22.38 -2.18 12.44
C ILE A 510 23.54 -1.73 13.34
N VAL A 511 23.60 -0.44 13.70
CA VAL A 511 24.61 0.10 14.61
C VAL A 511 24.54 -0.57 15.99
N LEU A 512 23.34 -0.70 16.56
CA LEU A 512 23.12 -1.40 17.83
C LEU A 512 23.59 -2.86 17.75
N THR A 513 23.25 -3.54 16.66
CA THR A 513 23.68 -4.92 16.42
C THR A 513 25.20 -5.02 16.35
N LEU A 514 25.86 -4.07 15.69
CA LEU A 514 27.32 -4.03 15.59
C LEU A 514 27.95 -3.99 16.99
N ALA A 515 27.40 -3.18 17.90
CA ALA A 515 27.85 -3.11 19.28
C ALA A 515 27.68 -4.46 20.01
N VAL A 516 26.50 -5.09 19.90
CA VAL A 516 26.22 -6.41 20.50
C VAL A 516 27.12 -7.51 19.93
N ALA A 517 27.41 -7.47 18.62
CA ALA A 517 28.29 -8.43 17.96
C ALA A 517 29.75 -8.34 18.43
N VAL A 518 30.22 -7.13 18.74
CA VAL A 518 31.56 -6.93 19.33
C VAL A 518 31.60 -7.46 20.75
N ASP A 519 30.56 -7.21 21.56
CA ASP A 519 30.50 -7.63 22.97
C ASP A 519 30.56 -9.16 23.13
N ALA A 520 29.83 -9.91 22.29
CA ALA A 520 29.91 -11.38 22.30
C ALA A 520 31.34 -11.90 22.07
N ASN A 521 32.10 -11.24 21.19
CA ASN A 521 33.50 -11.59 20.93
C ASN A 521 34.42 -11.20 22.10
N VAL A 522 34.15 -10.08 22.75
CA VAL A 522 34.87 -9.63 23.96
C VAL A 522 34.66 -10.61 25.11
N LEU A 523 33.41 -11.04 25.38
CA LEU A 523 33.08 -12.01 26.43
C LEU A 523 33.82 -13.34 26.24
N ILE A 524 33.88 -13.85 25.00
CA ILE A 524 34.65 -15.07 24.69
C ILE A 524 36.13 -14.85 24.99
N ASN A 525 36.69 -13.73 24.54
CA ASN A 525 38.13 -13.45 24.70
C ASN A 525 38.52 -13.28 26.18
N GLU A 526 37.74 -12.54 26.97
CA GLU A 526 37.99 -12.37 28.40
C GLU A 526 37.81 -13.67 29.17
N ARG A 527 36.79 -14.48 28.83
CA ARG A 527 36.64 -15.80 29.46
C ARG A 527 37.82 -16.71 29.17
N ILE A 528 38.37 -16.68 27.96
CA ILE A 528 39.59 -17.43 27.61
C ILE A 528 40.81 -16.92 28.40
N LYS A 529 40.95 -15.59 28.58
CA LYS A 529 42.02 -14.99 29.40
C LYS A 529 41.91 -15.42 30.86
N GLU A 530 40.70 -15.41 31.42
CA GLU A 530 40.43 -15.83 32.80
C GLU A 530 40.82 -17.29 33.01
N GLU A 531 40.42 -18.20 32.11
CA GLU A 531 40.76 -19.62 32.20
C GLU A 531 42.27 -19.88 32.01
N LEU A 532 42.96 -19.06 31.19
CA LEU A 532 44.42 -19.10 31.07
C LEU A 532 45.12 -18.62 32.35
N SER A 533 44.60 -17.57 32.98
CA SER A 533 45.10 -17.04 34.26
C SER A 533 44.90 -18.05 35.40
N ASN A 534 43.83 -18.83 35.35
CA ASN A 534 43.55 -19.93 36.28
C ASN A 534 44.47 -21.16 36.05
N GLY A 535 45.46 -21.06 35.18
CA GLY A 535 46.49 -22.09 34.97
C GLY A 535 46.09 -23.22 34.03
N ARG A 536 44.96 -23.12 33.31
CA ARG A 536 44.57 -24.13 32.32
C ARG A 536 45.48 -24.09 31.10
N SER A 537 45.64 -25.25 30.45
CA SER A 537 46.35 -25.31 29.16
C SER A 537 45.60 -24.54 28.08
N VAL A 538 46.31 -23.97 27.09
CA VAL A 538 45.73 -23.17 25.99
C VAL A 538 44.51 -23.83 25.32
N GLN A 539 44.57 -25.14 25.06
CA GLN A 539 43.45 -25.85 24.41
C GLN A 539 42.25 -26.01 25.35
N GLN A 540 42.48 -26.24 26.64
CA GLN A 540 41.42 -26.35 27.64
C GLN A 540 40.81 -24.99 27.97
N ALA A 541 41.63 -23.93 28.00
CA ALA A 541 41.16 -22.55 28.20
C ALA A 541 40.24 -22.10 27.06
N ILE A 542 40.55 -22.47 25.82
CA ILE A 542 39.67 -22.19 24.67
C ILE A 542 38.35 -22.97 24.81
N ASP A 543 38.40 -24.28 25.05
CA ASP A 543 37.18 -25.11 25.09
C ASP A 543 36.26 -24.70 26.25
N GLU A 544 36.82 -24.48 27.44
CA GLU A 544 36.04 -23.98 28.58
C GLU A 544 35.60 -22.53 28.38
N GLY A 545 36.43 -21.70 27.76
CA GLY A 545 36.10 -20.31 27.46
C GLY A 545 34.84 -20.20 26.60
N TYR A 546 34.76 -20.97 25.51
CA TYR A 546 33.56 -21.04 24.67
C TYR A 546 32.37 -21.67 25.40
N LYS A 547 32.60 -22.71 26.22
CA LYS A 547 31.52 -23.39 26.96
C LYS A 547 30.90 -22.50 28.04
N GLY A 548 31.74 -21.74 28.77
CA GLY A 548 31.32 -20.82 29.83
C GLY A 548 30.76 -19.51 29.30
N ALA A 549 31.29 -18.98 28.19
CA ALA A 549 30.76 -17.75 27.59
C ALA A 549 29.43 -17.97 26.84
N PHE A 550 29.14 -19.20 26.39
CA PHE A 550 27.94 -19.51 25.62
C PHE A 550 26.64 -19.14 26.36
N SER A 551 26.51 -19.46 27.65
CA SER A 551 25.29 -19.15 28.41
C SER A 551 25.04 -17.65 28.47
N SER A 552 26.06 -16.86 28.80
CA SER A 552 25.93 -15.40 28.88
C SER A 552 25.59 -14.77 27.53
N ILE A 553 26.21 -15.25 26.44
CA ILE A 553 25.92 -14.76 25.08
C ILE A 553 24.50 -15.15 24.66
N PHE A 554 24.08 -16.37 24.96
CA PHE A 554 22.74 -16.84 24.63
C PHE A 554 21.69 -16.04 25.39
N ASP A 555 21.86 -15.84 26.71
CA ASP A 555 20.93 -15.10 27.55
C ASP A 555 20.79 -13.63 27.11
N ALA A 556 21.90 -12.97 26.79
CA ALA A 556 21.90 -11.58 26.29
C ALA A 556 21.18 -11.45 24.93
N ASN A 557 21.47 -12.35 24.00
CA ASN A 557 20.83 -12.34 22.67
C ASN A 557 19.35 -12.70 22.74
N VAL A 558 18.96 -13.71 23.52
CA VAL A 558 17.54 -14.08 23.70
C VAL A 558 16.75 -12.96 24.34
N THR A 559 17.31 -12.30 25.37
CA THR A 559 16.67 -11.14 26.00
C THR A 559 16.45 -10.01 24.99
N THR A 560 17.43 -9.77 24.12
CA THR A 560 17.33 -8.78 23.06
C THR A 560 16.29 -9.18 22.01
N LEU A 561 16.26 -10.45 21.61
CA LEU A 561 15.28 -10.99 20.66
C LEU A 561 13.85 -10.88 21.18
N ILE A 562 13.61 -11.12 22.47
CA ILE A 562 12.28 -10.94 23.09
C ILE A 562 11.81 -9.49 22.98
N LYS A 563 12.68 -8.53 23.31
CA LYS A 563 12.37 -7.09 23.17
C LYS A 563 12.05 -6.74 21.72
N VAL A 564 12.85 -7.24 20.78
CA VAL A 564 12.66 -7.04 19.35
C VAL A 564 11.33 -7.64 18.86
N LEU A 565 10.95 -8.83 19.31
CA LEU A 565 9.68 -9.46 18.94
C LEU A 565 8.48 -8.65 19.42
N ILE A 566 8.55 -8.10 20.65
CA ILE A 566 7.51 -7.21 21.17
C ILE A 566 7.43 -5.93 20.33
N LEU A 567 8.58 -5.32 20.01
CA LEU A 567 8.64 -4.13 19.14
C LEU A 567 8.11 -4.41 17.72
N TYR A 568 8.34 -5.60 17.17
CA TYR A 568 7.82 -5.99 15.87
C TYR A 568 6.29 -6.20 15.89
N ALA A 569 5.76 -6.82 16.95
CA ALA A 569 4.34 -7.10 17.08
C ALA A 569 3.50 -5.84 17.33
N VAL A 570 4.01 -4.92 18.16
CA VAL A 570 3.26 -3.73 18.62
C VAL A 570 3.66 -2.46 17.85
N GLY A 571 4.92 -2.36 17.40
CA GLY A 571 5.43 -1.19 16.70
C GLY A 571 4.78 -0.99 15.33
N THR A 572 4.84 0.24 14.82
CA THR A 572 4.35 0.61 13.49
C THR A 572 5.47 1.23 12.66
N GLY A 573 5.34 1.15 11.33
CA GLY A 573 6.25 1.78 10.36
C GLY A 573 7.73 1.60 10.69
N ALA A 574 8.39 2.70 11.07
CA ALA A 574 9.81 2.76 11.34
C ALA A 574 10.29 1.90 12.53
N ILE A 575 9.45 1.68 13.56
CA ILE A 575 9.79 0.81 14.70
C ILE A 575 9.87 -0.66 14.27
N LYS A 576 8.98 -1.08 13.35
CA LYS A 576 9.07 -2.43 12.76
C LYS A 576 10.37 -2.59 11.98
N GLY A 577 10.79 -1.58 11.21
CA GLY A 577 12.07 -1.56 10.52
C GLY A 577 13.26 -1.76 11.47
N PHE A 578 13.32 -1.02 12.57
CA PHE A 578 14.33 -1.20 13.62
C PHE A 578 14.30 -2.60 14.24
N ALA A 579 13.10 -3.13 14.51
CA ALA A 579 12.95 -4.47 15.08
C ALA A 579 13.44 -5.55 14.11
N ILE A 580 13.09 -5.47 12.82
CA ILE A 580 13.53 -6.43 11.80
C ILE A 580 15.06 -6.44 11.69
N THR A 581 15.69 -5.26 11.53
CA THR A 581 17.15 -5.19 11.38
C THR A 581 17.88 -5.68 12.62
N THR A 582 17.42 -5.30 13.81
CA THR A 582 18.01 -5.74 15.07
C THR A 582 17.81 -7.25 15.29
N GLY A 583 16.64 -7.79 14.94
CA GLY A 583 16.33 -9.21 15.10
C GLY A 583 17.19 -10.10 14.20
N ILE A 584 17.31 -9.73 12.92
CA ILE A 584 18.21 -10.38 11.97
C ILE A 584 19.65 -10.25 12.47
N GLY A 585 20.01 -9.06 12.93
CA GLY A 585 21.32 -8.74 13.49
C GLY A 585 21.72 -9.62 14.68
N VAL A 586 20.85 -9.77 15.66
CA VAL A 586 21.06 -10.61 16.84
C VAL A 586 21.20 -12.09 16.44
N ALA A 587 20.34 -12.57 15.54
CA ALA A 587 20.39 -13.97 15.09
C ALA A 587 21.69 -14.28 14.31
N THR A 588 22.08 -13.39 13.40
CA THR A 588 23.33 -13.52 12.62
C THR A 588 24.58 -13.34 13.49
N SER A 589 24.53 -12.43 14.46
CA SER A 589 25.60 -12.21 15.43
C SER A 589 25.83 -13.45 16.29
N MET A 590 24.75 -14.05 16.81
CA MET A 590 24.85 -15.29 17.59
C MET A 590 25.48 -16.43 16.78
N PHE A 591 25.10 -16.57 15.50
CA PHE A 591 25.69 -17.57 14.61
C PHE A 591 27.18 -17.30 14.34
N THR A 592 27.54 -16.07 13.98
CA THR A 592 28.93 -15.70 13.65
C THR A 592 29.86 -15.74 14.87
N ALA A 593 29.39 -15.28 16.03
CA ALA A 593 30.15 -15.27 17.27
C ALA A 593 30.34 -16.66 17.87
N ILE A 594 29.40 -17.60 17.72
CA ILE A 594 29.50 -18.93 18.34
C ILE A 594 30.08 -19.97 17.38
N VAL A 595 29.64 -19.95 16.12
CA VAL A 595 30.07 -20.92 15.10
C VAL A 595 31.28 -20.40 14.34
N GLY A 596 31.23 -19.15 13.88
CA GLY A 596 32.28 -18.55 13.05
C GLY A 596 33.61 -18.40 13.79
N THR A 597 33.63 -17.71 14.93
CA THR A 597 34.89 -17.50 15.69
C THR A 597 35.47 -18.83 16.18
N ARG A 598 34.64 -19.76 16.65
CA ARG A 598 35.09 -21.08 17.11
C ARG A 598 35.67 -21.92 15.97
N ALA A 599 35.12 -21.82 14.77
CA ALA A 599 35.71 -22.45 13.58
C ALA A 599 37.09 -21.85 13.27
N ILE A 600 37.23 -20.53 13.27
CA ILE A 600 38.51 -19.87 12.97
C ILE A 600 39.57 -20.16 14.06
N VAL A 601 39.19 -20.12 15.34
CA VAL A 601 40.08 -20.47 16.45
C VAL A 601 40.55 -21.93 16.33
N ASN A 602 39.65 -22.84 15.97
CA ASN A 602 40.00 -24.25 15.73
C ASN A 602 40.89 -24.45 14.52
N LEU A 603 40.72 -23.67 13.45
CA LEU A 603 41.60 -23.73 12.29
C LEU A 603 43.03 -23.26 12.63
N LEU A 604 43.14 -22.18 13.41
CA LEU A 604 44.43 -21.56 13.73
C LEU A 604 45.19 -22.34 14.82
N TYR A 605 44.49 -22.74 15.88
CA TYR A 605 45.07 -23.33 17.08
C TYR A 605 44.72 -24.80 17.31
N GLY A 606 43.75 -25.38 16.60
CA GLY A 606 43.35 -26.78 16.79
C GLY A 606 44.50 -27.76 16.60
N GLY A 607 44.71 -28.65 17.57
CA GLY A 607 45.75 -29.68 17.53
C GLY A 607 47.20 -29.20 17.68
N LYS A 608 47.47 -27.89 17.76
CA LYS A 608 48.82 -27.34 17.93
C LYS A 608 49.17 -27.15 19.41
N ARG A 609 50.39 -27.54 19.81
CA ARG A 609 50.96 -27.28 21.15
C ARG A 609 51.55 -25.86 21.21
N VAL A 610 50.68 -24.87 21.36
CA VAL A 610 51.08 -23.47 21.56
C VAL A 610 51.41 -23.22 23.04
N LYS A 611 52.60 -22.64 23.31
CA LYS A 611 53.04 -22.28 24.67
C LYS A 611 52.51 -20.92 25.16
N LYS A 612 52.12 -20.02 24.26
CA LYS A 612 51.56 -18.69 24.58
C LYS A 612 50.42 -18.36 23.62
N LEU A 613 49.32 -17.85 24.19
CA LEU A 613 48.20 -17.28 23.43
C LEU A 613 48.49 -15.79 23.23
N SER A 614 48.30 -15.27 22.01
CA SER A 614 48.38 -13.82 21.75
C SER A 614 46.99 -13.22 21.87
N ILE A 615 46.52 -13.05 23.10
CA ILE A 615 45.21 -12.50 23.46
C ILE A 615 45.37 -11.32 24.43
#